data_AF-A0A258WS59-F1
#
_entry.id   AF-A0A258WS59-F1
#
_cell.length_a   1.000
_cell.length_b   1.000
_cell.length_c   1.000
_cell.angle_alpha   90.00
_cell.angle_beta   90.00
_cell.angle_gamma   90.00
#
_symmetry.space_group_name_H-M   'P 1'
#
loop_
_entity.id
_entity.type
_entity.pdbx_description
1 polymer ?
#
loop_
_entity_poly.entity_id
_entity_poly.type
_entity_poly.pdbx_seq_one_letter_code
_entity_poly.pdbx_strand_id
1 'polypeptide(L)' 'MNIRKRALTFEDVLLIPKYSEVLPKEVNLKTMLTRNIALNIPMISAAMDTVTEAR' A
#
# COMPACT_ATOMS: atom_id res chain seq x y z
N MET A 1 23.53 -23.76 -11.16
CA MET A 1 22.90 -22.68 -10.38
C MET A 1 21.64 -22.26 -11.13
N ASN A 2 20.45 -22.53 -10.58
CA ASN A 2 19.17 -22.25 -11.27
C ASN A 2 18.55 -20.97 -10.71
N ILE A 3 18.83 -19.83 -11.33
CA ILE A 3 18.19 -18.56 -10.99
C ILE A 3 16.79 -18.55 -11.61
N ARG A 4 15.74 -18.48 -10.77
CA ARG A 4 14.35 -18.47 -11.26
C ARG A 4 13.92 -17.10 -11.79
N LYS A 5 14.21 -16.01 -11.07
CA LYS A 5 13.87 -14.63 -11.43
C LYS A 5 14.80 -13.63 -10.74
N ARG A 6 14.95 -12.45 -11.36
CA ARG A 6 15.44 -11.25 -10.68
C ARG A 6 14.27 -10.62 -9.91
N ALA A 7 14.42 -10.45 -8.61
CA ALA A 7 13.47 -9.73 -7.76
C ALA A 7 13.92 -8.28 -7.60
N LEU A 8 12.96 -7.37 -7.45
CA LEU A 8 13.18 -5.95 -7.19
C LEU A 8 12.50 -5.59 -5.86
N THR A 9 13.07 -4.62 -5.13
CA THR A 9 12.51 -4.01 -3.93
C THR A 9 12.12 -2.55 -4.19
N PHE A 10 11.61 -1.85 -3.17
CA PHE A 10 11.13 -0.47 -3.29
C PHE A 10 12.20 0.51 -3.79
N GLU A 11 13.45 0.33 -3.37
CA GLU A 11 14.57 1.21 -3.74
C GLU A 11 15.03 1.04 -5.18
N ASP A 12 14.63 -0.05 -5.85
CA ASP A 12 15.01 -0.34 -7.23
C ASP A 12 14.15 0.41 -8.27
N VAL A 13 13.05 1.05 -7.86
CA VAL A 13 12.02 1.56 -8.79
C VAL A 13 11.49 2.95 -8.40
N LEU A 14 11.03 3.68 -9.41
CA LEU A 14 10.33 4.97 -9.25
C LEU A 14 9.02 4.98 -10.04
N LEU A 15 8.03 5.69 -9.51
CA LEU A 15 6.80 6.00 -10.26
C LEU A 15 7.06 7.14 -11.24
N ILE A 16 6.66 6.94 -12.50
CA ILE A 16 6.79 7.96 -13.55
C ILE A 16 5.56 8.87 -13.52
N PRO A 17 5.73 10.20 -13.40
CA PRO A 17 4.62 11.14 -13.46
C PRO A 17 3.84 11.06 -14.78
N LYS A 18 2.54 11.32 -14.73
CA LYS A 18 1.67 11.45 -15.91
C LYS A 18 0.72 12.63 -15.72
N TYR A 19 0.14 13.07 -16.84
CA TYR A 19 -0.93 14.06 -16.83
C TYR A 19 -2.06 13.63 -15.88
N SER A 20 -2.59 14.58 -15.11
CA SER A 20 -3.64 14.37 -14.12
C SER A 20 -4.67 15.49 -14.21
N GLU A 21 -5.94 15.13 -14.22
CA GLU A 21 -7.08 16.05 -14.13
C GLU A 21 -7.62 16.16 -12.69
N VAL A 22 -7.07 15.37 -11.74
CA VAL A 22 -7.52 15.32 -10.35
C VAL A 22 -6.52 15.97 -9.41
N LEU A 23 -7.02 16.65 -8.37
CA LEU A 23 -6.17 17.18 -7.30
C LEU A 23 -5.91 16.11 -6.22
N PRO A 24 -4.76 16.14 -5.53
CA PRO A 24 -4.44 15.15 -4.49
C PRO A 24 -5.47 15.03 -3.36
N LYS A 25 -6.19 16.12 -3.02
CA LYS A 25 -7.23 16.12 -1.98
C LYS A 25 -8.54 15.44 -2.41
N GLU A 26 -8.71 15.19 -3.70
CA GLU A 26 -9.94 14.66 -4.31
C GLU A 26 -9.83 13.15 -4.58
N VAL A 27 -8.64 12.56 -4.39
CA VAL A 27 -8.42 11.13 -4.63
C VAL A 27 -9.14 10.28 -3.58
N ASN A 28 -9.66 9.14 -4.00
CA ASN A 28 -10.31 8.19 -3.09
C ASN A 28 -9.28 7.18 -2.56
N LEU A 29 -9.09 7.14 -1.24
CA LEU A 29 -8.19 6.21 -0.56
C LEU A 29 -8.90 4.93 -0.07
N LYS A 30 -10.20 4.80 -0.28
CA LYS A 30 -10.97 3.61 0.15
C LYS A 30 -10.43 2.36 -0.55
N THR A 31 -10.25 1.29 0.20
CA THR A 31 -9.76 0.01 -0.31
C THR A 31 -10.46 -1.17 0.38
N MET A 32 -10.30 -2.38 -0.16
CA MET A 32 -10.84 -3.61 0.43
C MET A 32 -9.72 -4.39 1.12
N LEU A 33 -9.87 -4.65 2.42
CA LEU A 33 -8.96 -5.53 3.17
C LEU A 33 -9.26 -7.00 2.88
N THR A 34 -10.54 -7.35 2.90
CA THR A 34 -11.02 -8.69 2.54
C THR A 34 -12.24 -8.55 1.63
N ARG A 35 -12.85 -9.66 1.22
CA ARG A 35 -14.11 -9.64 0.45
C ARG A 35 -15.24 -8.90 1.16
N ASN A 36 -15.19 -8.79 2.48
CA ASN A 36 -16.28 -8.28 3.31
C ASN A 36 -15.89 -7.09 4.21
N ILE A 37 -14.62 -6.67 4.19
CA ILE A 37 -14.11 -5.60 5.05
C ILE A 37 -13.51 -4.49 4.18
N ALA A 38 -14.13 -3.32 4.23
CA ALA A 38 -13.65 -2.10 3.57
C ALA A 38 -12.89 -1.20 4.56
N LEU A 39 -11.86 -0.51 4.07
CA LEU A 39 -11.08 0.48 4.79
C LEU A 39 -11.24 1.86 4.13
N ASN A 40 -11.25 2.92 4.92
CA ASN A 40 -11.25 4.29 4.40
C ASN A 40 -9.87 4.75 3.89
N ILE A 41 -8.79 4.15 4.40
CA ILE A 41 -7.41 4.39 4.00
C ILE A 41 -6.66 3.04 3.92
N PRO A 42 -5.66 2.86 3.03
CA PRO A 42 -4.97 1.60 2.83
C PRO A 42 -3.82 1.40 3.85
N MET A 43 -4.11 1.54 5.14
CA MET A 43 -3.13 1.40 6.22
C MET A 43 -3.63 0.46 7.31
N ILE A 44 -2.73 -0.37 7.82
CA ILE A 44 -2.98 -1.32 8.91
C ILE A 44 -1.74 -1.30 9.81
N SER A 45 -1.94 -1.25 11.12
CA SER A 45 -0.86 -1.35 12.09
C SER A 45 -0.34 -2.79 12.16
N ALA A 46 0.95 -2.96 12.44
CA ALA A 46 1.54 -4.29 12.56
C ALA A 46 1.00 -4.99 13.82
N ALA A 47 0.71 -6.29 13.70
CA ALA A 47 0.28 -7.13 14.82
C ALA A 47 1.49 -7.50 15.71
N MET A 48 2.02 -6.52 16.44
CA MET A 48 3.17 -6.66 17.34
C MET A 48 2.81 -6.10 18.71
N ASP A 49 3.37 -6.70 19.75
CA ASP A 49 3.19 -6.35 21.16
C ASP A 49 3.48 -4.88 21.47
N THR A 50 4.43 -4.29 20.75
CA THR A 50 4.88 -2.90 20.93
C THR A 50 4.28 -1.92 19.93
N VAL A 51 3.41 -2.39 19.03
CA VAL A 51 2.83 -1.56 17.94
C VAL A 51 1.32 -1.39 18.07
N THR A 52 0.58 -2.46 18.32
CA THR A 52 -0.90 -2.41 18.34
C THR A 52 -1.44 -2.96 19.64
N GLU A 53 -2.08 -2.09 20.42
CA GLU A 53 -2.87 -2.44 21.60
C GLU A 53 -4.29 -1.87 21.45
N ALA A 54 -5.23 -2.28 22.30
CA ALA A 54 -6.66 -1.93 22.17
C ALA A 54 -7.02 -0.50 22.65
N ARG A 55 -6.03 0.32 22.98
CA ARG A 55 -6.24 1.60 23.68
C ARG A 55 -6.23 2.80 22.74
#